data_AF-A0A080Z5J4-F1
#
_entry.id   AF-A0A080Z5J4-F1
#
_cell.length_a   1.000
_cell.length_b   1.000
_cell.length_c   1.000
_cell.angle_alpha   90.00
_cell.angle_beta   90.00
_cell.angle_gamma   90.00
#
_symmetry.space_group_name_H-M   'P 1'
#
loop_
_entity.id
_entity.type
_entity.pdbx_description
1 polymer ?
#
loop_
_entity_poly.entity_id
_entity_poly.type
_entity_poly.pdbx_seq_one_letter_code
_entity_poly.pdbx_strand_id
1 'polypeptide(L)'
;MGKKTRRKGTNSSEEKDAESKEVAAVAATHVETTAIAGDKKQKKKKSKKAKKEQEAEPAEIVEQDEEEQEPEANVDDEQDEETEQAIAEATNLAESNVDERYFSSEEFASLPLSESTRKALADMGFTKMTKIQSKSIRPLLAGQDLLGAAKTGSGKTLSFLIPAVELLHKVRFTARKGTGCIVISPTRELALQIYGVVRDICKYHSQTHGIVMGGANRRAEAERLVKGVNILISTPGRLLDHLQNTKAFIYHNLQILVIDEADRILSIGFEEEMRQIIKCIPKERQTMLFSATQTKKVEDLARLSIKEKPVYVGVEEEDTKATVATLEQGYVVTPSDKRFLLLFTFLKKNLKKKVMVFFSSCSAVKFYGELLNYIDIPVLDIHGKQKQNKRTTTFFQFCNAKTGILLCTDVAARGLDIPAVDWIIQFDPPDDPREYIHRVGRTARGAKGKGKALLMLLPDELGFLKYLKASKVALNEYEFPVSKIANVESQLMKLVEKTYYLHKSAKDAYRGYLLAYASHSLKGIFDVGRLDLQGVAKSFGLQVPPKVTLPVKTNGKTGKRKGTSFDNDGSSRGGKFQRSGHAFSADNPYGKRAAGDKRQFAH
;
A
#
# COMPACT_ATOMS: atom_id res chain seq x y z
N MET A 1 -19.76 67.82 60.95
CA MET A 1 -20.72 66.80 61.43
C MET A 1 -20.01 65.47 61.57
N GLY A 2 -20.24 64.71 62.65
CA GLY A 2 -19.74 63.32 62.78
C GLY A 2 -20.66 62.32 62.07
N LYS A 3 -20.50 60.99 62.22
CA LYS A 3 -19.55 60.19 63.01
C LYS A 3 -19.75 58.71 62.61
N LYS A 4 -18.69 57.89 62.48
CA LYS A 4 -18.62 56.50 63.03
C LYS A 4 -17.26 55.83 62.79
N THR A 5 -16.40 56.00 63.79
CA THR A 5 -15.58 54.96 64.49
C THR A 5 -15.88 53.49 64.15
N ARG A 6 -14.96 52.50 64.26
CA ARG A 6 -13.63 52.33 64.92
C ARG A 6 -12.95 51.09 64.25
N ARG A 7 -11.64 51.00 63.95
CA ARG A 7 -10.48 50.64 64.84
C ARG A 7 -10.71 49.36 65.68
N LYS A 8 -9.78 48.42 65.87
CA LYS A 8 -8.36 48.24 65.43
C LYS A 8 -7.90 46.81 65.80
N GLY A 9 -6.87 46.25 65.17
CA GLY A 9 -6.19 45.01 65.63
C GLY A 9 -5.02 44.67 64.70
N THR A 10 -3.79 44.69 65.21
CA THR A 10 -2.54 44.76 64.41
C THR A 10 -1.41 43.94 65.05
N ASN A 11 -0.31 43.77 64.30
CA ASN A 11 1.07 43.41 64.73
C ASN A 11 1.40 41.90 64.86
N SER A 12 2.62 41.43 64.54
CA SER A 12 3.83 42.12 64.00
C SER A 12 4.93 41.11 63.57
N SER A 13 6.13 41.65 63.25
CA SER A 13 7.47 41.07 62.98
C SER A 13 7.66 40.39 61.60
N GLU A 14 8.52 40.87 60.68
CA GLU A 14 9.98 41.19 60.75
C GLU A 14 10.85 39.92 60.66
N GLU A 15 11.99 39.85 59.95
CA GLU A 15 12.87 40.91 59.41
C GLU A 15 13.83 40.38 58.29
N LYS A 16 14.48 41.33 57.57
CA LYS A 16 15.86 41.30 56.96
C LYS A 16 16.28 40.39 55.78
N ASP A 17 16.40 41.03 54.61
CA ASP A 17 17.66 41.55 53.97
C ASP A 17 18.80 40.67 53.39
N ALA A 18 19.53 41.35 52.47
CA ALA A 18 20.78 41.06 51.74
C ALA A 18 20.62 40.31 50.38
N GLU A 19 20.75 40.97 49.21
CA GLU A 19 21.98 41.49 48.53
C GLU A 19 22.90 40.35 47.99
N SER A 20 23.61 40.41 46.85
CA SER A 20 23.85 41.36 45.74
C SER A 20 24.59 40.59 44.59
N LYS A 21 24.84 41.01 43.33
CA LYS A 21 24.41 42.08 42.39
C LYS A 21 24.77 41.62 40.93
N GLU A 22 24.13 42.07 39.82
CA GLU A 22 24.46 43.20 38.89
C GLU A 22 25.75 42.97 38.04
N VAL A 23 25.97 43.42 36.79
CA VAL A 23 25.42 44.48 35.88
C VAL A 23 25.57 43.93 34.43
N ALA A 24 24.59 43.85 33.52
CA ALA A 24 23.76 44.83 32.78
C ALA A 24 24.48 45.74 31.75
N ALA A 25 24.05 45.70 30.47
CA ALA A 25 24.09 46.82 29.52
C ALA A 25 23.06 46.64 28.36
N VAL A 26 21.92 47.36 28.39
CA VAL A 26 21.50 48.47 27.48
C VAL A 26 21.37 48.05 25.98
N ALA A 27 20.15 47.80 25.44
CA ALA A 27 19.12 48.72 24.90
C ALA A 27 19.52 49.42 23.57
N ALA A 28 18.63 49.81 22.63
CA ALA A 28 17.17 49.99 22.70
C ALA A 28 16.41 49.83 21.35
N THR A 29 15.12 49.49 21.48
CA THR A 29 13.92 49.73 20.64
C THR A 29 13.96 50.62 19.38
N HIS A 30 13.20 50.24 18.33
CA HIS A 30 11.89 50.86 18.02
C HIS A 30 10.98 49.98 17.12
N VAL A 31 9.70 50.37 17.00
CA VAL A 31 8.52 49.51 16.73
C VAL A 31 7.49 50.26 15.85
N GLU A 32 6.52 49.53 15.25
CA GLU A 32 5.19 50.04 14.76
C GLU A 32 5.15 50.89 13.43
N THR A 33 4.14 50.86 12.54
CA THR A 33 2.97 49.96 12.30
C THR A 33 2.33 50.12 10.88
N THR A 34 1.32 49.28 10.59
CA THR A 34 0.09 49.52 9.76
C THR A 34 0.13 49.66 8.22
N ALA A 35 -0.25 48.55 7.56
CA ALA A 35 -1.43 48.35 6.70
C ALA A 35 -1.94 49.42 5.67
N ILE A 36 -2.22 48.99 4.42
CA ILE A 36 -3.57 48.89 3.78
C ILE A 36 -3.49 48.47 2.27
N ALA A 37 -4.58 47.87 1.78
CA ALA A 37 -4.84 47.21 0.49
C ALA A 37 -4.56 47.97 -0.86
N GLY A 38 -4.56 47.25 -2.00
CA GLY A 38 -4.55 47.88 -3.33
C GLY A 38 -4.46 47.00 -4.60
N ASP A 39 -5.46 46.17 -4.87
CA ASP A 39 -5.80 45.49 -6.15
C ASP A 39 -5.31 46.10 -7.50
N LYS A 40 -4.65 45.30 -8.39
CA LYS A 40 -5.10 45.06 -9.81
C LYS A 40 -4.23 44.17 -10.73
N LYS A 41 -4.94 43.23 -11.37
CA LYS A 41 -4.91 42.81 -12.81
C LYS A 41 -3.59 42.52 -13.58
N GLN A 42 -3.44 41.22 -13.89
CA GLN A 42 -3.45 40.62 -15.24
C GLN A 42 -2.52 41.10 -16.40
N LYS A 43 -1.82 40.09 -16.94
CA LYS A 43 -1.63 39.72 -18.38
C LYS A 43 -0.51 40.35 -19.24
N LYS A 44 0.39 39.44 -19.65
CA LYS A 44 0.83 39.18 -21.05
C LYS A 44 1.32 40.37 -21.90
N LYS A 45 2.60 40.28 -22.32
CA LYS A 45 2.93 39.96 -23.73
C LYS A 45 4.38 39.48 -23.93
N LYS A 46 4.60 38.86 -25.10
CA LYS A 46 5.89 38.50 -25.72
C LYS A 46 6.64 39.81 -26.09
N SER A 47 7.94 39.88 -26.41
CA SER A 47 8.69 38.99 -27.33
C SER A 47 10.21 39.25 -27.43
N LYS A 48 10.96 38.17 -27.66
CA LYS A 48 12.16 37.96 -28.52
C LYS A 48 12.93 39.13 -29.19
N LYS A 49 14.25 38.84 -29.33
CA LYS A 49 15.30 39.34 -30.29
C LYS A 49 15.93 40.70 -29.94
N ALA A 50 17.25 40.77 -29.67
CA ALA A 50 18.42 40.67 -30.56
C ALA A 50 18.69 41.99 -31.31
N LYS A 51 19.93 42.45 -31.58
CA LYS A 51 21.17 41.73 -31.98
C LYS A 51 22.38 42.71 -31.97
N LYS A 52 23.62 42.18 -32.17
CA LYS A 52 24.83 42.87 -32.71
C LYS A 52 25.55 43.88 -31.75
N GLU A 53 26.87 44.12 -31.86
CA GLU A 53 27.85 43.81 -32.94
C GLU A 53 29.33 43.72 -32.45
N GLN A 54 30.14 42.86 -33.09
CA GLN A 54 31.54 43.06 -33.62
C GLN A 54 32.71 43.57 -32.71
N GLU A 55 34.00 43.19 -32.89
CA GLU A 55 34.73 42.21 -33.74
C GLU A 55 36.20 42.03 -33.24
N ALA A 56 37.00 41.18 -33.92
CA ALA A 56 38.48 41.08 -33.93
C ALA A 56 39.24 40.17 -32.91
N GLU A 57 39.68 39.01 -33.45
CA GLU A 57 40.89 38.22 -33.10
C GLU A 57 42.12 38.73 -33.93
N PRO A 58 43.36 38.14 -33.93
CA PRO A 58 43.86 36.90 -33.29
C PRO A 58 45.25 36.97 -32.60
N ALA A 59 45.61 35.90 -31.85
CA ALA A 59 46.96 35.32 -31.78
C ALA A 59 46.94 33.94 -31.07
N GLU A 60 47.81 33.02 -31.47
CA GLU A 60 47.91 31.63 -30.97
C GLU A 60 48.74 31.50 -29.67
N ILE A 61 48.59 30.38 -28.93
CA ILE A 61 49.66 29.52 -28.33
C ILE A 61 49.02 28.36 -27.52
N VAL A 62 49.81 27.33 -27.20
CA VAL A 62 49.43 25.94 -26.89
C VAL A 62 49.93 25.50 -25.49
N GLU A 63 49.15 24.64 -24.83
CA GLU A 63 49.49 23.66 -23.76
C GLU A 63 49.97 24.03 -22.33
N GLN A 64 49.43 23.23 -21.39
CA GLN A 64 50.01 22.58 -20.19
C GLN A 64 50.20 23.29 -18.81
N ASP A 65 49.67 22.57 -17.80
CA ASP A 65 50.22 22.11 -16.50
C ASP A 65 50.86 23.06 -15.46
N GLU A 66 50.51 22.81 -14.19
CA GLU A 66 51.23 22.97 -12.88
C GLU A 66 50.14 23.07 -11.77
N GLU A 67 49.94 22.05 -10.91
CA GLU A 67 50.70 21.68 -9.69
C GLU A 67 50.58 22.65 -8.49
N GLU A 68 49.86 22.23 -7.44
CA GLU A 68 50.02 22.76 -6.06
C GLU A 68 50.03 21.60 -5.03
N GLN A 69 51.26 21.15 -4.74
CA GLN A 69 51.85 20.62 -3.50
C GLN A 69 50.97 20.05 -2.37
N GLU A 70 51.31 18.81 -1.98
CA GLU A 70 51.05 18.24 -0.64
C GLU A 70 52.06 18.76 0.40
N PRO A 71 51.75 18.62 1.71
CA PRO A 71 52.75 18.41 2.75
C PRO A 71 52.67 16.99 3.32
N GLU A 72 53.74 16.21 3.19
CA GLU A 72 53.91 14.93 3.89
C GLU A 72 54.03 15.12 5.42
N ALA A 73 53.51 14.16 6.18
CA ALA A 73 53.98 13.86 7.53
C ALA A 73 53.83 12.35 7.81
N ASN A 74 54.93 11.71 8.22
CA ASN A 74 55.10 10.26 8.26
C ASN A 74 54.37 9.54 9.41
N VAL A 75 53.78 8.39 9.06
CA VAL A 75 53.89 7.06 9.69
C VAL A 75 53.57 6.90 11.20
N ASP A 76 52.55 6.08 11.47
CA ASP A 76 52.53 5.08 12.55
C ASP A 76 51.91 3.79 11.95
N ASP A 77 52.69 2.72 11.82
CA ASP A 77 52.47 1.62 10.84
C ASP A 77 52.02 0.28 11.48
N GLU A 78 51.27 0.32 12.60
CA GLU A 78 50.94 -0.87 13.40
C GLU A 78 49.43 -1.05 13.74
N GLN A 79 48.50 -0.37 13.04
CA GLN A 79 47.04 -0.51 13.32
C GLN A 79 46.16 -0.99 12.15
N ASP A 80 46.70 -1.13 10.94
CA ASP A 80 45.89 -1.49 9.77
C ASP A 80 45.65 -3.01 9.62
N GLU A 81 46.58 -3.89 10.02
CA GLU A 81 46.35 -5.35 9.93
C GLU A 81 45.24 -5.83 10.89
N GLU A 82 45.16 -5.31 12.12
CA GLU A 82 44.06 -5.63 13.05
C GLU A 82 42.71 -5.08 12.53
N THR A 83 42.73 -3.95 11.84
CA THR A 83 41.53 -3.32 11.29
C THR A 83 41.03 -4.06 10.04
N GLU A 84 41.91 -4.47 9.13
CA GLU A 84 41.54 -5.30 7.97
C GLU A 84 41.10 -6.71 8.39
N GLN A 85 41.76 -7.33 9.38
CA GLN A 85 41.31 -8.62 9.93
C GLN A 85 39.96 -8.48 10.65
N ALA A 86 39.74 -7.43 11.44
CA ALA A 86 38.44 -7.17 12.07
C ALA A 86 37.34 -6.88 11.02
N ILE A 87 37.65 -6.23 9.90
CA ILE A 87 36.70 -6.03 8.78
C ILE A 87 36.44 -7.36 8.05
N ALA A 88 37.46 -8.18 7.80
CA ALA A 88 37.32 -9.49 7.16
C ALA A 88 36.54 -10.48 8.04
N GLU A 89 36.83 -10.53 9.34
CA GLU A 89 36.07 -11.30 10.33
C GLU A 89 34.64 -10.75 10.50
N ALA A 90 34.44 -9.44 10.58
CA ALA A 90 33.09 -8.85 10.60
C ALA A 90 32.31 -9.14 9.32
N THR A 91 32.98 -9.24 8.17
CA THR A 91 32.37 -9.61 6.88
C THR A 91 31.99 -11.10 6.89
N ASN A 92 32.88 -12.00 7.31
CA ASN A 92 32.60 -13.43 7.46
C ASN A 92 31.50 -13.70 8.52
N LEU A 93 31.52 -12.99 9.64
CA LEU A 93 30.45 -13.03 10.66
C LEU A 93 29.14 -12.44 10.13
N ALA A 94 29.16 -11.48 9.20
CA ALA A 94 27.98 -10.94 8.53
C ALA A 94 27.45 -11.79 7.36
N GLU A 95 28.26 -12.74 6.85
CA GLU A 95 27.83 -13.80 5.92
C GLU A 95 27.17 -14.97 6.67
N SER A 96 27.64 -15.32 7.87
CA SER A 96 27.15 -16.45 8.68
C SER A 96 25.65 -16.44 9.08
N ASN A 97 24.91 -15.37 8.78
CA ASN A 97 23.47 -15.22 9.08
C ASN A 97 22.62 -14.86 7.84
N VAL A 98 23.09 -15.22 6.64
CA VAL A 98 22.25 -15.26 5.44
C VAL A 98 21.47 -16.57 5.44
N ASP A 99 20.14 -16.53 5.39
CA ASP A 99 19.33 -17.76 5.30
C ASP A 99 19.60 -18.45 3.95
N GLU A 100 20.40 -19.52 3.98
CA GLU A 100 20.73 -20.39 2.83
C GLU A 100 19.48 -20.93 2.13
N ARG A 101 18.31 -20.85 2.77
CA ARG A 101 17.05 -21.22 2.12
C ARG A 101 16.57 -20.21 1.07
N TYR A 102 16.99 -18.95 1.11
CA TYR A 102 16.48 -17.90 0.21
C TYR A 102 17.28 -17.78 -1.10
N PHE A 103 18.61 -17.73 -0.99
CA PHE A 103 19.50 -17.70 -2.16
C PHE A 103 19.75 -19.10 -2.73
N SER A 104 20.24 -19.13 -3.95
CA SER A 104 20.87 -20.31 -4.55
C SER A 104 22.38 -20.13 -4.59
N SER A 105 23.11 -21.20 -4.83
CA SER A 105 24.55 -21.17 -5.12
C SER A 105 24.89 -20.59 -6.49
N GLU A 106 23.90 -20.27 -7.34
CA GLU A 106 24.12 -19.72 -8.67
C GLU A 106 24.17 -18.19 -8.67
N GLU A 107 25.11 -17.63 -9.43
CA GLU A 107 25.27 -16.20 -9.63
C GLU A 107 24.70 -15.73 -10.97
N PHE A 108 24.28 -14.46 -11.05
CA PHE A 108 23.84 -13.88 -12.33
C PHE A 108 24.95 -13.90 -13.39
N ALA A 109 26.23 -13.90 -12.98
CA ALA A 109 27.38 -14.03 -13.87
C ALA A 109 27.39 -15.34 -14.67
N SER A 110 26.84 -16.44 -14.12
CA SER A 110 26.80 -17.75 -14.78
C SER A 110 25.78 -17.85 -15.92
N LEU A 111 24.96 -16.82 -16.11
CA LEU A 111 23.93 -16.79 -17.16
C LEU A 111 24.48 -16.20 -18.47
N PRO A 112 23.98 -16.65 -19.64
CA PRO A 112 24.38 -16.15 -20.95
C PRO A 112 23.67 -14.82 -21.28
N LEU A 113 23.91 -13.78 -20.47
CA LEU A 113 23.29 -12.46 -20.59
C LEU A 113 24.11 -11.51 -21.49
N SER A 114 23.45 -10.50 -22.04
CA SER A 114 24.11 -9.37 -22.69
C SER A 114 24.92 -8.53 -21.68
N GLU A 115 25.96 -7.87 -22.16
CA GLU A 115 26.81 -6.99 -21.34
C GLU A 115 26.01 -5.83 -20.74
N SER A 116 25.06 -5.26 -21.49
CA SER A 116 24.08 -4.28 -21.02
C SER A 116 23.30 -4.74 -19.78
N THR A 117 22.78 -5.98 -19.80
CA THR A 117 22.05 -6.54 -18.65
C THR A 117 22.97 -6.81 -17.47
N ARG A 118 24.18 -7.35 -17.69
CA ARG A 118 25.16 -7.58 -16.62
C ARG A 118 25.51 -6.27 -15.90
N LYS A 119 25.78 -5.21 -16.67
CA LYS A 119 26.08 -3.88 -16.14
C LYS A 119 24.91 -3.29 -15.34
N ALA A 120 23.67 -3.47 -15.82
CA ALA A 120 22.49 -3.04 -15.08
C ALA A 120 22.29 -3.82 -13.76
N LEU A 121 22.55 -5.13 -13.74
CA LEU A 121 22.46 -5.95 -12.53
C LEU A 121 23.55 -5.59 -11.51
N ALA A 122 24.77 -5.26 -11.97
CA ALA A 122 25.86 -4.78 -11.13
C ALA A 122 25.52 -3.43 -10.48
N ASP A 123 25.02 -2.45 -11.25
CA ASP A 123 24.54 -1.16 -10.74
C ASP A 123 23.43 -1.31 -9.68
N MET A 124 22.62 -2.37 -9.77
CA MET A 124 21.55 -2.69 -8.82
C MET A 124 22.05 -3.51 -7.61
N GLY A 125 23.33 -3.90 -7.57
CA GLY A 125 23.93 -4.68 -6.48
C GLY A 125 23.54 -6.17 -6.45
N PHE A 126 23.10 -6.76 -7.57
CA PHE A 126 22.65 -8.16 -7.61
C PHE A 126 23.74 -9.11 -8.12
N THR A 127 24.34 -9.87 -7.20
CA THR A 127 25.37 -10.89 -7.49
C THR A 127 24.80 -12.32 -7.55
N LYS A 128 24.22 -12.79 -6.44
CA LYS A 128 23.64 -14.15 -6.29
C LYS A 128 22.14 -14.20 -6.62
N MET A 129 21.70 -15.26 -7.29
CA MET A 129 20.29 -15.50 -7.64
C MET A 129 19.51 -16.11 -6.48
N THR A 130 18.24 -15.73 -6.32
CA THR A 130 17.29 -16.44 -5.44
C THR A 130 16.87 -17.78 -6.04
N LYS A 131 16.36 -18.71 -5.23
CA LYS A 131 15.94 -20.04 -5.71
C LYS A 131 14.86 -20.02 -6.81
N ILE A 132 14.00 -19.00 -6.85
CA ILE A 132 13.03 -18.81 -7.95
C ILE A 132 13.69 -18.18 -9.17
N GLN A 133 14.75 -17.38 -9.02
CA GLN A 133 15.50 -16.82 -10.14
C GLN A 133 16.31 -17.90 -10.86
N SER A 134 17.11 -18.70 -10.14
CA SER A 134 17.92 -19.76 -10.77
C SER A 134 17.04 -20.81 -11.49
N LYS A 135 15.96 -21.28 -10.84
CA LYS A 135 15.03 -22.25 -11.44
C LYS A 135 14.20 -21.69 -12.60
N SER A 136 13.92 -20.38 -12.67
CA SER A 136 13.09 -19.80 -13.74
C SER A 136 13.87 -19.19 -14.89
N ILE A 137 15.01 -18.54 -14.66
CA ILE A 137 15.66 -17.73 -15.70
C ILE A 137 16.21 -18.60 -16.84
N ARG A 138 16.85 -19.74 -16.55
CA ARG A 138 17.40 -20.61 -17.61
C ARG A 138 16.31 -21.19 -18.55
N PRO A 139 15.20 -21.79 -18.07
CA PRO A 139 14.08 -22.19 -18.94
C PRO A 139 13.48 -21.04 -19.76
N LEU A 140 13.35 -19.86 -19.15
CA LEU A 140 12.78 -18.69 -19.83
C LEU A 140 13.70 -18.15 -20.93
N LEU A 141 15.03 -18.15 -20.73
CA LEU A 141 16.01 -17.81 -21.77
C LEU A 141 16.03 -18.82 -22.93
N ALA A 142 15.62 -20.07 -22.68
CA ALA A 142 15.41 -21.09 -23.71
C ALA A 142 14.08 -20.93 -24.47
N GLY A 143 13.25 -19.93 -24.13
CA GLY A 143 11.97 -19.64 -24.80
C GLY A 143 10.78 -20.47 -24.30
N GLN A 144 10.93 -21.25 -23.22
CA GLN A 144 9.87 -22.11 -22.70
C GLN A 144 8.79 -21.31 -21.95
N ASP A 145 7.53 -21.72 -22.06
CA ASP A 145 6.43 -21.23 -21.21
C ASP A 145 6.65 -21.66 -19.75
N LEU A 146 6.24 -20.84 -18.78
CA LEU A 146 6.50 -21.08 -17.35
C LEU A 146 5.30 -20.77 -16.45
N LEU A 147 5.07 -21.65 -15.48
CA LEU A 147 4.14 -21.43 -14.37
C LEU A 147 4.93 -21.42 -13.06
N GLY A 148 5.13 -20.22 -12.49
CA GLY A 148 5.90 -19.98 -11.28
C GLY A 148 5.02 -19.82 -10.04
N ALA A 149 5.19 -20.71 -9.06
CA ALA A 149 4.56 -20.61 -7.75
C ALA A 149 5.60 -20.21 -6.69
N ALA A 150 5.55 -18.96 -6.23
CA ALA A 150 6.47 -18.46 -5.22
C ALA A 150 5.90 -17.30 -4.37
N LYS A 151 6.26 -17.31 -3.08
CA LYS A 151 5.87 -16.34 -2.04
C LYS A 151 6.20 -14.89 -2.45
N THR A 152 5.50 -13.90 -1.90
CA THR A 152 5.81 -12.47 -2.15
C THR A 152 7.17 -12.10 -1.56
N GLY A 153 7.96 -11.29 -2.27
CA GLY A 153 9.30 -10.89 -1.81
C GLY A 153 10.42 -11.90 -2.09
N SER A 154 10.19 -12.89 -2.97
CA SER A 154 11.17 -13.91 -3.38
C SER A 154 12.06 -13.52 -4.58
N GLY A 155 11.93 -12.30 -5.11
CA GLY A 155 12.71 -11.82 -6.26
C GLY A 155 12.13 -12.10 -7.66
N LYS A 156 10.88 -12.58 -7.76
CA LYS A 156 10.17 -12.93 -9.02
C LYS A 156 10.28 -11.90 -10.14
N THR A 157 10.32 -10.61 -9.82
CA THR A 157 10.34 -9.52 -10.81
C THR A 157 11.54 -9.63 -11.74
N LEU A 158 12.75 -9.94 -11.24
CA LEU A 158 13.90 -10.17 -12.10
C LEU A 158 13.80 -11.48 -12.88
N SER A 159 13.16 -12.52 -12.31
CA SER A 159 12.96 -13.82 -12.98
C SER A 159 12.28 -13.71 -14.34
N PHE A 160 11.33 -12.77 -14.51
CA PHE A 160 10.64 -12.54 -15.78
C PHE A 160 11.16 -11.34 -16.58
N LEU A 161 11.73 -10.32 -15.94
CA LEU A 161 12.27 -9.17 -16.66
C LEU A 161 13.59 -9.46 -17.37
N ILE A 162 14.50 -10.23 -16.76
CA ILE A 162 15.79 -10.56 -17.38
C ILE A 162 15.59 -11.30 -18.72
N PRO A 163 14.82 -12.41 -18.81
CA PRO A 163 14.58 -13.08 -20.09
C PRO A 163 13.85 -12.20 -21.11
N ALA A 164 12.96 -11.31 -20.64
CA ALA A 164 12.21 -10.44 -21.53
C ALA A 164 13.08 -9.36 -22.18
N VAL A 165 13.99 -8.74 -21.42
CA VAL A 165 14.96 -7.78 -21.96
C VAL A 165 15.95 -8.49 -22.90
N GLU A 166 16.47 -9.64 -22.51
CA GLU A 166 17.41 -10.43 -23.33
C GLU A 166 16.80 -10.87 -24.68
N LEU A 167 15.57 -11.38 -24.70
CA LEU A 167 14.92 -11.76 -25.96
C LEU A 167 14.78 -10.55 -26.89
N LEU A 168 14.28 -9.42 -26.37
CA LEU A 168 14.09 -8.19 -27.16
C LEU A 168 15.42 -7.56 -27.61
N HIS A 169 16.50 -7.73 -26.84
CA HIS A 169 17.86 -7.35 -27.23
C HIS A 169 18.35 -8.25 -28.38
N LYS A 170 18.29 -9.58 -28.19
CA LYS A 170 18.77 -10.59 -29.16
C LYS A 170 18.09 -10.48 -30.53
N VAL A 171 16.78 -10.26 -30.58
CA VAL A 171 16.02 -10.08 -31.85
C VAL A 171 16.05 -8.64 -32.40
N ARG A 172 16.89 -7.77 -31.82
CA ARG A 172 17.03 -6.34 -32.14
C ARG A 172 15.65 -5.68 -32.28
N PHE A 173 14.85 -5.79 -31.23
CA PHE A 173 13.47 -5.31 -31.23
C PHE A 173 13.43 -3.78 -31.10
N THR A 174 13.01 -3.08 -32.16
CA THR A 174 13.01 -1.61 -32.23
C THR A 174 11.63 -1.03 -31.91
N ALA A 175 11.55 0.25 -31.54
CA ALA A 175 10.28 0.96 -31.31
C ALA A 175 9.28 0.81 -32.47
N ARG A 176 9.75 0.76 -33.72
CA ARG A 176 8.90 0.57 -34.93
C ARG A 176 8.16 -0.77 -34.96
N LYS A 177 8.68 -1.82 -34.29
CA LYS A 177 8.00 -3.12 -34.17
C LYS A 177 6.84 -3.08 -33.15
N GLY A 178 6.64 -1.99 -32.41
CA GLY A 178 5.57 -1.84 -31.43
C GLY A 178 5.92 -2.44 -30.08
N THR A 179 4.98 -3.17 -29.47
CA THR A 179 5.15 -3.86 -28.19
C THR A 179 5.53 -5.33 -28.39
N GLY A 180 6.69 -5.70 -27.85
CA GLY A 180 7.24 -7.05 -27.87
C GLY A 180 7.07 -7.81 -26.55
N CYS A 181 6.93 -7.11 -25.43
CA CYS A 181 6.61 -7.70 -24.12
C CYS A 181 5.49 -6.92 -23.43
N ILE A 182 4.48 -7.64 -22.91
CA ILE A 182 3.43 -7.09 -22.05
C ILE A 182 3.54 -7.76 -20.67
N VAL A 183 3.63 -6.95 -19.61
CA VAL A 183 3.49 -7.38 -18.22
C VAL A 183 2.14 -6.91 -17.69
N ILE A 184 1.32 -7.85 -17.22
CA ILE A 184 0.01 -7.57 -16.62
C ILE A 184 0.13 -7.75 -15.11
N SER A 185 -0.31 -6.73 -14.36
CA SER A 185 -0.31 -6.67 -12.90
C SER A 185 -1.71 -6.30 -12.38
N PRO A 186 -2.18 -6.88 -11.24
CA PRO A 186 -3.50 -6.60 -10.67
C PRO A 186 -3.71 -5.15 -10.21
N THR A 187 -2.65 -4.45 -9.79
CA THR A 187 -2.76 -3.12 -9.18
C THR A 187 -1.89 -2.09 -9.90
N ARG A 188 -2.33 -0.84 -9.82
CA ARG A 188 -1.64 0.32 -10.43
C ARG A 188 -0.28 0.56 -9.76
N GLU A 189 -0.18 0.21 -8.49
CA GLU A 189 1.02 0.45 -7.69
C GLU A 189 2.08 -0.64 -7.90
N LEU A 190 1.69 -1.92 -8.01
CA LEU A 190 2.61 -2.98 -8.45
C LEU A 190 3.10 -2.73 -9.88
N ALA A 191 2.21 -2.27 -10.77
CA ALA A 191 2.60 -1.86 -12.12
C ALA A 191 3.65 -0.73 -12.11
N LEU A 192 3.51 0.27 -11.22
CA LEU A 192 4.51 1.32 -11.03
C LEU A 192 5.84 0.79 -10.49
N GLN A 193 5.81 -0.17 -9.56
CA GLN A 193 7.01 -0.78 -9.00
C GLN A 193 7.76 -1.61 -10.05
N ILE A 194 7.07 -2.48 -10.79
CA ILE A 194 7.65 -3.24 -11.91
C ILE A 194 8.22 -2.27 -12.95
N TYR A 195 7.53 -1.16 -13.25
CA TYR A 195 8.05 -0.14 -14.16
C TYR A 195 9.33 0.55 -13.67
N GLY A 196 9.50 0.71 -12.35
CA GLY A 196 10.76 1.14 -11.75
C GLY A 196 11.91 0.17 -12.09
N VAL A 197 11.72 -1.11 -11.75
CA VAL A 197 12.70 -2.17 -12.06
C VAL A 197 13.00 -2.27 -13.57
N VAL A 198 11.98 -2.11 -14.43
CA VAL A 198 12.16 -2.08 -15.90
C VAL A 198 13.03 -0.89 -16.34
N ARG A 199 12.84 0.30 -15.76
CA ARG A 199 13.68 1.46 -16.11
C ARG A 199 15.13 1.24 -15.70
N ASP A 200 15.36 0.61 -14.55
CA ASP A 200 16.69 0.40 -14.00
C ASP A 200 17.44 -0.73 -14.75
N ILE A 201 16.78 -1.86 -15.06
CA ILE A 201 17.36 -2.95 -15.87
C ILE A 201 17.54 -2.56 -17.36
N CYS A 202 16.69 -1.71 -17.92
CA CYS A 202 16.84 -1.20 -19.29
C CYS A 202 17.80 -0.01 -19.43
N LYS A 203 18.50 0.42 -18.36
CA LYS A 203 19.41 1.58 -18.35
C LYS A 203 20.45 1.57 -19.48
N TYR A 204 20.94 0.39 -19.87
CA TYR A 204 21.94 0.18 -20.92
C TYR A 204 21.37 -0.46 -22.20
N HIS A 205 20.04 -0.41 -22.39
CA HIS A 205 19.32 -1.01 -23.51
C HIS A 205 18.63 0.05 -24.39
N SER A 206 18.43 -0.27 -25.67
CA SER A 206 17.75 0.62 -26.63
C SER A 206 16.23 0.47 -26.64
N GLN A 207 15.71 -0.54 -25.94
CA GLN A 207 14.31 -0.92 -25.90
C GLN A 207 13.46 0.12 -25.16
N THR A 208 12.41 0.62 -25.82
CA THR A 208 11.50 1.59 -25.19
C THR A 208 10.58 0.90 -24.18
N HIS A 209 10.34 1.54 -23.04
CA HIS A 209 9.46 1.00 -21.99
C HIS A 209 8.38 2.00 -21.58
N GLY A 210 7.22 1.50 -21.14
CA GLY A 210 6.08 2.33 -20.78
C GLY A 210 5.09 1.62 -19.85
N ILE A 211 4.31 2.41 -19.13
CA ILE A 211 3.25 1.94 -18.24
C ILE A 211 1.88 2.49 -18.68
N VAL A 212 0.86 1.64 -18.73
CA VAL A 212 -0.55 2.04 -18.96
C VAL A 212 -1.44 1.51 -17.84
N MET A 213 -2.15 2.40 -17.15
CA MET A 213 -2.96 2.03 -16.00
C MET A 213 -4.23 2.87 -15.94
N GLY A 214 -5.29 2.34 -15.32
CA GLY A 214 -6.53 3.08 -15.16
C GLY A 214 -6.28 4.46 -14.53
N GLY A 215 -7.18 5.42 -14.71
CA GLY A 215 -7.15 6.73 -14.03
C GLY A 215 -5.89 7.61 -14.24
N ALA A 216 -5.02 7.30 -15.20
CA ALA A 216 -4.02 8.21 -15.75
C ALA A 216 -4.51 8.78 -17.11
N ASN A 217 -3.77 9.69 -17.73
CA ASN A 217 -4.23 10.38 -18.95
C ASN A 217 -4.17 9.47 -20.19
N ARG A 218 -5.35 8.95 -20.59
CA ARG A 218 -5.53 8.04 -21.72
C ARG A 218 -4.98 8.58 -23.04
N ARG A 219 -5.09 9.88 -23.29
CA ARG A 219 -4.62 10.50 -24.53
C ARG A 219 -3.09 10.48 -24.61
N ALA A 220 -2.42 10.88 -23.53
CA ALA A 220 -0.97 10.83 -23.43
C ALA A 220 -0.43 9.39 -23.48
N GLU A 221 -1.16 8.42 -22.93
CA GLU A 221 -0.83 7.00 -23.08
C GLU A 221 -0.94 6.51 -24.53
N ALA A 222 -2.06 6.79 -25.20
CA ALA A 222 -2.24 6.45 -26.62
C ALA A 222 -1.15 7.08 -27.50
N GLU A 223 -0.83 8.36 -27.31
CA GLU A 223 0.22 9.07 -28.05
C GLU A 223 1.62 8.46 -27.84
N ARG A 224 1.91 7.84 -26.68
CA ARG A 224 3.15 7.07 -26.47
C ARG A 224 3.09 5.67 -27.10
N LEU A 225 1.98 4.95 -26.97
CA LEU A 225 1.83 3.62 -27.56
C LEU A 225 2.02 3.65 -29.09
N VAL A 226 1.48 4.69 -29.75
CA VAL A 226 1.63 4.90 -31.20
C VAL A 226 3.08 5.22 -31.61
N LYS A 227 3.90 5.82 -30.73
CA LYS A 227 5.33 6.03 -30.97
C LYS A 227 6.17 4.75 -30.86
N GLY A 228 5.61 3.68 -30.30
CA GLY A 228 6.30 2.40 -30.09
C GLY A 228 6.87 2.25 -28.68
N VAL A 229 6.25 1.36 -27.89
CA VAL A 229 6.68 0.97 -26.54
C VAL A 229 7.00 -0.52 -26.56
N ASN A 230 8.27 -0.91 -26.51
CA ASN A 230 8.68 -2.31 -26.63
C ASN A 230 8.30 -3.16 -25.40
N ILE A 231 8.46 -2.63 -24.19
CA ILE A 231 8.09 -3.28 -22.93
C ILE A 231 6.97 -2.48 -22.27
N LEU A 232 5.78 -3.08 -22.17
CA LEU A 232 4.57 -2.44 -21.67
C LEU A 232 4.12 -3.06 -20.34
N ILE A 233 4.15 -2.30 -19.26
CA ILE A 233 3.61 -2.71 -17.95
C ILE A 233 2.18 -2.17 -17.84
N SER A 234 1.23 -3.00 -17.37
CA SER A 234 -0.18 -2.63 -17.45
C SER A 234 -1.08 -3.23 -16.38
N THR A 235 -2.24 -2.59 -16.17
CA THR A 235 -3.38 -3.15 -15.42
C THR A 235 -4.47 -3.64 -16.40
N PRO A 236 -5.12 -4.81 -16.20
CA PRO A 236 -5.99 -5.46 -17.17
C PRO A 236 -6.97 -4.53 -17.91
N GLY A 237 -7.91 -3.89 -17.19
CA GLY A 237 -8.96 -3.08 -17.82
C GLY A 237 -8.45 -1.89 -18.67
N ARG A 238 -7.28 -1.33 -18.35
CA ARG A 238 -6.67 -0.26 -19.16
C ARG A 238 -5.93 -0.80 -20.38
N LEU A 239 -5.28 -1.95 -20.25
CA LEU A 239 -4.69 -2.64 -21.41
C LEU A 239 -5.79 -2.98 -22.42
N LEU A 240 -6.91 -3.53 -21.96
CA LEU A 240 -8.04 -3.89 -22.80
C LEU A 240 -8.64 -2.69 -23.55
N ASP A 241 -8.87 -1.55 -22.87
CA ASP A 241 -9.27 -0.29 -23.53
C ASP A 241 -8.27 0.11 -24.62
N HIS A 242 -6.96 0.03 -24.36
CA HIS A 242 -5.98 0.39 -25.38
C HIS A 242 -5.95 -0.60 -26.55
N LEU A 243 -6.08 -1.91 -26.32
CA LEU A 243 -6.16 -2.94 -27.36
C LEU A 243 -7.38 -2.77 -28.26
N GLN A 244 -8.55 -2.43 -27.69
CA GLN A 244 -9.80 -2.28 -28.44
C GLN A 244 -9.91 -0.92 -29.15
N ASN A 245 -9.46 0.17 -28.49
CA ASN A 245 -9.83 1.54 -28.87
C ASN A 245 -8.63 2.43 -29.27
N THR A 246 -7.43 1.88 -29.51
CA THR A 246 -6.25 2.63 -29.97
C THR A 246 -5.80 2.16 -31.35
N LYS A 247 -6.37 2.74 -32.41
CA LYS A 247 -6.23 2.28 -33.81
C LYS A 247 -4.80 2.05 -34.31
N ALA A 248 -3.82 2.79 -33.79
CA ALA A 248 -2.41 2.70 -34.21
C ALA A 248 -1.49 2.08 -33.13
N PHE A 249 -2.06 1.30 -32.20
CA PHE A 249 -1.29 0.53 -31.23
C PHE A 249 -0.79 -0.78 -31.86
N ILE A 250 0.52 -0.91 -32.06
CA ILE A 250 1.14 -2.09 -32.66
C ILE A 250 1.48 -3.11 -31.56
N TYR A 251 0.66 -4.14 -31.41
CA TYR A 251 0.86 -5.26 -30.48
C TYR A 251 0.92 -6.64 -31.17
N HIS A 252 0.80 -6.67 -32.50
CA HIS A 252 0.75 -7.92 -33.29
C HIS A 252 2.09 -8.67 -33.33
N ASN A 253 3.20 -8.00 -32.99
CA ASN A 253 4.54 -8.58 -32.91
C ASN A 253 4.92 -9.04 -31.49
N LEU A 254 3.95 -9.19 -30.58
CA LEU A 254 4.17 -9.57 -29.20
C LEU A 254 4.92 -10.90 -29.10
N GLN A 255 6.08 -10.90 -28.46
CA GLN A 255 6.91 -12.09 -28.23
C GLN A 255 6.64 -12.70 -26.85
N ILE A 256 6.31 -11.87 -25.84
CA ILE A 256 6.19 -12.28 -24.44
C ILE A 256 4.93 -11.71 -23.79
N LEU A 257 4.20 -12.56 -23.07
CA LEU A 257 3.19 -12.18 -22.09
C LEU A 257 3.63 -12.60 -20.69
N VAL A 258 3.66 -11.67 -19.74
CA VAL A 258 3.82 -11.95 -18.31
C VAL A 258 2.52 -11.63 -17.57
N ILE A 259 2.06 -12.56 -16.73
CA ILE A 259 0.92 -12.38 -15.82
C ILE A 259 1.45 -12.53 -14.39
N ASP A 260 1.59 -11.42 -13.66
CA ASP A 260 2.06 -11.42 -12.26
C ASP A 260 0.90 -11.27 -11.26
N GLU A 261 1.05 -11.86 -10.07
CA GLU A 261 -0.01 -12.05 -9.07
C GLU A 261 -1.35 -12.52 -9.72
N ALA A 262 -1.30 -13.60 -10.51
CA ALA A 262 -2.44 -14.10 -11.29
C ALA A 262 -3.69 -14.46 -10.44
N ASP A 263 -3.49 -15.06 -9.27
CA ASP A 263 -4.53 -15.29 -8.26
C ASP A 263 -5.19 -13.97 -7.82
N ARG A 264 -4.41 -12.90 -7.66
CA ARG A 264 -4.93 -11.58 -7.29
C ARG A 264 -5.75 -10.97 -8.43
N ILE A 265 -5.28 -11.02 -9.68
CA ILE A 265 -6.04 -10.53 -10.86
C ILE A 265 -7.44 -11.13 -10.88
N LEU A 266 -7.53 -12.45 -10.71
CA LEU A 266 -8.80 -13.19 -10.69
C LEU A 266 -9.66 -12.85 -9.45
N SER A 267 -9.06 -12.69 -8.27
CA SER A 267 -9.79 -12.32 -7.04
C SER A 267 -10.39 -10.92 -7.04
N ILE A 268 -9.83 -9.98 -7.82
CA ILE A 268 -10.38 -8.62 -7.98
C ILE A 268 -11.60 -8.62 -8.93
N GLY A 269 -11.76 -9.67 -9.74
CA GLY A 269 -12.84 -9.79 -10.72
C GLY A 269 -12.44 -9.52 -12.16
N PHE A 270 -11.14 -9.28 -12.46
CA PHE A 270 -10.64 -9.05 -13.82
C PHE A 270 -10.61 -10.31 -14.72
N GLU A 271 -11.39 -11.34 -14.39
CA GLU A 271 -11.36 -12.63 -15.10
C GLU A 271 -11.86 -12.48 -16.55
N GLU A 272 -12.88 -11.66 -16.77
CA GLU A 272 -13.43 -11.42 -18.11
C GLU A 272 -12.49 -10.54 -18.95
N GLU A 273 -11.94 -9.47 -18.37
CA GLU A 273 -10.95 -8.64 -19.06
C GLU A 273 -9.71 -9.45 -19.47
N MET A 274 -9.24 -10.36 -18.62
CA MET A 274 -8.13 -11.27 -18.98
C MET A 274 -8.48 -12.19 -20.15
N ARG A 275 -9.67 -12.79 -20.16
CA ARG A 275 -10.16 -13.62 -21.29
C ARG A 275 -10.18 -12.81 -22.60
N GLN A 276 -10.64 -11.56 -22.55
CA GLN A 276 -10.66 -10.68 -23.72
C GLN A 276 -9.25 -10.23 -24.16
N ILE A 277 -8.36 -9.88 -23.24
CA ILE A 277 -6.96 -9.54 -23.55
C ILE A 277 -6.27 -10.71 -24.26
N ILE A 278 -6.37 -11.93 -23.72
CA ILE A 278 -5.76 -13.14 -24.30
C ILE A 278 -6.32 -13.44 -25.70
N LYS A 279 -7.60 -13.10 -25.96
CA LYS A 279 -8.24 -13.22 -27.28
C LYS A 279 -7.75 -12.17 -28.28
N CYS A 280 -7.39 -10.97 -27.83
CA CYS A 280 -6.92 -9.87 -28.69
C CYS A 280 -5.44 -9.99 -29.09
N ILE A 281 -4.57 -10.51 -28.22
CA ILE A 281 -3.11 -10.56 -28.45
C ILE A 281 -2.68 -11.80 -29.27
N PRO A 282 -1.51 -11.76 -29.95
CA PRO A 282 -0.97 -12.88 -30.73
C PRO A 282 -0.90 -14.19 -29.93
N LYS A 283 -1.31 -15.30 -30.57
CA LYS A 283 -1.27 -16.64 -29.98
C LYS A 283 0.11 -17.28 -30.00
N GLU A 284 1.03 -16.79 -30.82
CA GLU A 284 2.42 -17.26 -30.90
C GLU A 284 3.30 -16.29 -30.14
N ARG A 285 3.66 -16.68 -28.92
CA ARG A 285 4.39 -15.90 -27.92
C ARG A 285 4.79 -16.84 -26.78
N GLN A 286 5.85 -16.50 -26.06
CA GLN A 286 6.14 -17.05 -24.75
C GLN A 286 5.17 -16.48 -23.71
N THR A 287 4.67 -17.30 -22.78
CA THR A 287 3.79 -16.89 -21.69
C THR A 287 4.38 -17.33 -20.34
N MET A 288 4.50 -16.37 -19.43
CA MET A 288 5.02 -16.56 -18.08
C MET A 288 3.94 -16.18 -17.07
N LEU A 289 3.49 -17.12 -16.24
CA LEU A 289 2.47 -16.89 -15.23
C LEU A 289 3.07 -17.05 -13.83
N PHE A 290 3.00 -16.00 -13.01
CA PHE A 290 3.45 -16.01 -11.63
C PHE A 290 2.27 -15.84 -10.67
N SER A 291 2.21 -16.70 -9.65
CA SER A 291 1.16 -16.66 -8.62
C SER A 291 1.76 -16.95 -7.24
N ALA A 292 1.11 -16.45 -6.18
CA ALA A 292 1.44 -16.86 -4.82
C ALA A 292 0.71 -18.16 -4.45
N THR A 293 -0.52 -18.32 -4.94
CA THR A 293 -1.36 -19.50 -4.69
C THR A 293 -1.76 -20.20 -5.99
N GLN A 294 -1.90 -21.51 -5.92
CA GLN A 294 -2.52 -22.29 -6.99
C GLN A 294 -3.97 -22.56 -6.63
N THR A 295 -4.85 -22.20 -7.55
CA THR A 295 -6.29 -22.42 -7.43
C THR A 295 -6.79 -22.84 -8.80
N LYS A 296 -7.91 -23.58 -8.86
CA LYS A 296 -8.51 -24.01 -10.13
C LYS A 296 -8.68 -22.86 -11.13
N LYS A 297 -9.08 -21.66 -10.68
CA LYS A 297 -9.18 -20.46 -11.54
C LYS A 297 -7.84 -20.02 -12.15
N VAL A 298 -6.74 -20.17 -11.41
CA VAL A 298 -5.38 -19.88 -11.92
C VAL A 298 -4.94 -20.95 -12.92
N GLU A 299 -5.26 -22.22 -12.67
CA GLU A 299 -5.04 -23.30 -13.64
C GLU A 299 -5.86 -23.11 -14.93
N ASP A 300 -7.12 -22.68 -14.80
CA ASP A 300 -8.00 -22.37 -15.94
C ASP A 300 -7.44 -21.18 -16.76
N LEU A 301 -6.95 -20.13 -16.08
CA LEU A 301 -6.26 -19.01 -16.74
C LEU A 301 -4.95 -19.44 -17.41
N ALA A 302 -4.18 -20.34 -16.77
CA ALA A 302 -2.97 -20.93 -17.35
C ALA A 302 -3.31 -21.70 -18.64
N ARG A 303 -4.28 -22.62 -18.60
CA ARG A 303 -4.77 -23.38 -19.77
C ARG A 303 -5.28 -22.51 -20.92
N LEU A 304 -5.74 -21.28 -20.63
CA LEU A 304 -6.25 -20.34 -21.63
C LEU A 304 -5.12 -19.46 -22.22
N SER A 305 -4.06 -19.20 -21.45
CA SER A 305 -2.96 -18.31 -21.82
C SER A 305 -1.69 -19.01 -22.34
N ILE A 306 -1.46 -20.25 -21.93
CA ILE A 306 -0.30 -21.09 -22.25
C ILE A 306 -0.75 -22.16 -23.26
N LYS A 307 0.06 -22.44 -24.28
CA LYS A 307 -0.26 -23.44 -25.33
C LYS A 307 0.35 -24.80 -25.07
N GLU A 308 1.65 -24.81 -24.84
CA GLU A 308 2.44 -26.03 -24.66
C GLU A 308 2.49 -26.42 -23.18
N LYS A 309 3.13 -27.54 -22.85
CA LYS A 309 3.31 -27.93 -21.45
C LYS A 309 4.32 -26.97 -20.79
N PRO A 310 3.91 -26.10 -19.86
CA PRO A 310 4.82 -25.14 -19.27
C PRO A 310 5.80 -25.83 -18.31
N VAL A 311 6.96 -25.22 -18.12
CA VAL A 311 7.85 -25.56 -17.00
C VAL A 311 7.19 -25.08 -15.73
N TYR A 312 6.86 -26.01 -14.84
CA TYR A 312 6.32 -25.70 -13.52
C TYR A 312 7.48 -25.46 -12.55
N VAL A 313 7.55 -24.25 -12.00
CA VAL A 313 8.55 -23.87 -10.98
C VAL A 313 7.82 -23.52 -9.70
N GLY A 314 7.52 -24.55 -8.91
CA GLY A 314 7.15 -24.38 -7.51
C GLY A 314 8.40 -24.28 -6.63
N VAL A 315 8.47 -23.24 -5.80
CA VAL A 315 9.30 -23.32 -4.58
C VAL A 315 8.45 -23.96 -3.49
N GLU A 316 8.20 -25.26 -3.65
CA GLU A 316 7.85 -26.12 -2.52
C GLU A 316 9.11 -26.26 -1.66
N GLU A 317 9.29 -25.29 -0.77
CA GLU A 317 10.06 -25.53 0.45
C GLU A 317 9.31 -26.62 1.22
N GLU A 318 10.03 -27.59 1.77
CA GLU A 318 9.50 -28.57 2.75
C GLU A 318 9.05 -27.89 4.07
N ASP A 319 9.09 -26.55 4.11
CA ASP A 319 8.53 -25.72 5.15
C ASP A 319 7.08 -26.11 5.45
N THR A 320 6.89 -26.56 6.68
CA THR A 320 5.59 -26.80 7.32
C THR A 320 4.75 -25.52 7.49
N LYS A 321 5.24 -24.35 7.04
CA LYS A 321 4.67 -23.01 7.26
C LYS A 321 4.50 -22.22 5.96
N ALA A 322 3.38 -21.50 5.83
CA ALA A 322 3.06 -20.72 4.62
C ALA A 322 3.77 -19.34 4.54
N THR A 323 4.45 -18.92 5.61
CA THR A 323 5.11 -17.61 5.75
C THR A 323 6.64 -17.73 5.65
N VAL A 324 7.35 -16.60 5.62
CA VAL A 324 8.82 -16.57 5.64
C VAL A 324 9.33 -16.96 7.04
N ALA A 325 10.46 -17.67 7.14
CA ALA A 325 11.01 -18.15 8.40
C ALA A 325 11.46 -17.02 9.36
N THR A 326 11.94 -15.89 8.83
CA THR A 326 12.42 -14.72 9.60
C THR A 326 11.31 -13.81 10.16
N LEU A 327 10.04 -14.21 9.99
CA LEU A 327 8.87 -13.46 10.41
C LEU A 327 8.31 -14.00 11.73
N GLU A 328 8.44 -13.21 12.81
CA GLU A 328 7.76 -13.47 14.07
C GLU A 328 6.28 -13.08 13.97
N GLN A 329 5.38 -13.95 14.43
CA GLN A 329 3.93 -13.74 14.29
C GLN A 329 3.19 -14.10 15.55
N GLY A 330 2.24 -13.26 15.93
CA GLY A 330 1.32 -13.58 17.00
C GLY A 330 0.00 -12.84 16.92
N TYR A 331 -0.88 -13.17 17.86
CA TYR A 331 -2.16 -12.51 18.04
C TYR A 331 -2.30 -11.96 19.46
N VAL A 332 -3.22 -11.02 19.63
CA VAL A 332 -3.68 -10.54 20.93
C VAL A 332 -5.20 -10.53 20.92
N VAL A 333 -5.80 -11.09 21.97
CA VAL A 333 -7.25 -10.97 22.20
C VAL A 333 -7.50 -9.65 22.92
N THR A 334 -8.39 -8.81 22.40
CA THR A 334 -8.72 -7.51 23.01
C THR A 334 -10.20 -7.19 22.83
N PRO A 335 -10.94 -6.88 23.91
CA PRO A 335 -12.31 -6.38 23.82
C PRO A 335 -12.45 -5.13 22.94
N SER A 336 -13.62 -4.96 22.32
CA SER A 336 -13.87 -3.92 21.31
C SER A 336 -13.55 -2.49 21.78
N ASP A 337 -13.89 -2.17 23.04
CA ASP A 337 -13.64 -0.87 23.67
C ASP A 337 -12.14 -0.57 23.82
N LYS A 338 -11.34 -1.58 24.18
CA LYS A 338 -9.89 -1.44 24.42
C LYS A 338 -9.04 -1.57 23.16
N ARG A 339 -9.59 -2.07 22.05
CA ARG A 339 -8.83 -2.36 20.81
C ARG A 339 -8.08 -1.15 20.28
N PHE A 340 -8.73 0.03 20.23
CA PHE A 340 -8.05 1.26 19.80
C PHE A 340 -7.03 1.77 20.83
N LEU A 341 -7.30 1.66 22.13
CA LEU A 341 -6.37 2.08 23.18
C LEU A 341 -5.06 1.28 23.14
N LEU A 342 -5.15 -0.02 22.83
CA LEU A 342 -3.99 -0.89 22.61
C LEU A 342 -3.20 -0.43 21.38
N LEU A 343 -3.86 -0.19 20.23
CA LEU A 343 -3.20 0.32 19.02
C LEU A 343 -2.50 1.65 19.29
N PHE A 344 -3.18 2.63 19.90
CA PHE A 344 -2.61 3.93 20.25
C PHE A 344 -1.37 3.78 21.15
N THR A 345 -1.46 2.95 22.18
CA THR A 345 -0.34 2.65 23.09
C THR A 345 0.85 2.02 22.34
N PHE A 346 0.56 1.11 21.41
CA PHE A 346 1.57 0.44 20.59
C PHE A 346 2.28 1.43 19.65
N LEU A 347 1.51 2.25 18.91
CA LEU A 347 2.04 3.22 17.97
C LEU A 347 2.89 4.29 18.69
N LYS A 348 2.42 4.82 19.82
CA LYS A 348 3.16 5.81 20.62
C LYS A 348 4.51 5.29 21.12
N LYS A 349 4.64 3.99 21.38
CA LYS A 349 5.91 3.33 21.78
C LYS A 349 6.84 3.02 20.59
N ASN A 350 6.32 2.98 19.36
CA ASN A 350 7.06 2.58 18.15
C ASN A 350 7.16 3.70 17.09
N LEU A 351 7.07 4.98 17.49
CA LEU A 351 7.20 6.14 16.60
C LEU A 351 8.52 6.16 15.79
N LYS A 352 9.61 5.61 16.35
CA LYS A 352 10.92 5.48 15.71
C LYS A 352 11.05 4.23 14.80
N LYS A 353 9.96 3.56 14.46
CA LYS A 353 9.94 2.36 13.61
C LYS A 353 9.07 2.56 12.38
N LYS A 354 9.19 1.67 11.40
CA LYS A 354 8.35 1.62 10.21
C LYS A 354 7.21 0.62 10.46
N VAL A 355 5.99 1.14 10.62
CA VAL A 355 4.80 0.36 11.02
C VAL A 355 3.72 0.48 9.97
N MET A 356 3.11 -0.64 9.58
CA MET A 356 1.88 -0.64 8.78
C MET A 356 0.70 -1.15 9.62
N VAL A 357 -0.46 -0.51 9.50
CA VAL A 357 -1.68 -0.88 10.20
C VAL A 357 -2.80 -1.13 9.19
N PHE A 358 -3.30 -2.37 9.15
CA PHE A 358 -4.38 -2.79 8.27
C PHE A 358 -5.75 -2.69 8.92
N PHE A 359 -6.67 -2.02 8.22
CA PHE A 359 -8.07 -1.86 8.57
C PHE A 359 -8.98 -2.39 7.45
N SER A 360 -10.13 -2.93 7.84
CA SER A 360 -11.19 -3.46 6.96
C SER A 360 -11.87 -2.39 6.10
N SER A 361 -11.92 -1.14 6.58
CA SER A 361 -12.76 -0.09 6.00
C SER A 361 -12.00 1.18 5.63
N CYS A 362 -12.24 1.69 4.41
CA CYS A 362 -11.68 2.96 3.94
C CYS A 362 -12.09 4.15 4.84
N SER A 363 -13.28 4.11 5.44
CA SER A 363 -13.74 5.17 6.34
C SER A 363 -12.99 5.11 7.69
N ALA A 364 -12.64 3.91 8.17
CA ALA A 364 -11.84 3.74 9.39
C ALA A 364 -10.40 4.23 9.20
N VAL A 365 -9.75 3.89 8.08
CA VAL A 365 -8.41 4.43 7.72
C VAL A 365 -8.43 5.95 7.73
N LYS A 366 -9.44 6.57 7.10
CA LYS A 366 -9.58 8.02 7.07
C LYS A 366 -9.74 8.61 8.48
N PHE A 367 -10.68 8.10 9.27
CA PHE A 367 -10.94 8.60 10.63
C PHE A 367 -9.73 8.46 11.55
N TYR A 368 -9.10 7.28 11.60
CA TYR A 368 -7.92 7.08 12.44
C TYR A 368 -6.72 7.88 11.93
N GLY A 369 -6.63 8.14 10.62
CA GLY A 369 -5.65 9.06 10.04
C GLY A 369 -5.84 10.50 10.48
N GLU A 370 -7.08 10.99 10.49
CA GLU A 370 -7.43 12.33 10.99
C GLU A 370 -7.24 12.44 12.51
N LEU A 371 -7.64 11.41 13.26
CA LEU A 371 -7.54 11.38 14.74
C LEU A 371 -6.09 11.29 15.22
N LEU A 372 -5.28 10.38 14.67
CA LEU A 372 -3.89 10.16 15.12
C LEU A 372 -3.01 11.38 14.82
N ASN A 373 -3.15 11.99 13.63
CA ASN A 373 -2.45 13.24 13.32
C ASN A 373 -2.92 14.42 14.20
N TYR A 374 -4.16 14.43 14.70
CA TYR A 374 -4.63 15.48 15.63
C TYR A 374 -4.01 15.33 17.03
N ILE A 375 -3.67 14.12 17.45
CA ILE A 375 -3.06 13.83 18.77
C ILE A 375 -1.55 13.59 18.68
N ASP A 376 -0.89 14.28 17.75
CA ASP A 376 0.56 14.31 17.53
C ASP A 376 1.22 12.94 17.29
N ILE A 377 0.46 11.99 16.72
CA ILE A 377 1.02 10.76 16.14
C ILE A 377 1.04 10.91 14.62
N PRO A 378 2.20 11.23 14.00
CA PRO A 378 2.29 11.45 12.56
C PRO A 378 2.01 10.14 11.81
N VAL A 379 0.92 10.12 11.04
CA VAL A 379 0.51 8.96 10.25
C VAL A 379 0.22 9.33 8.80
N LEU A 380 0.63 8.45 7.90
CA LEU A 380 0.26 8.45 6.50
C LEU A 380 -0.96 7.54 6.29
N ASP A 381 -1.86 7.87 5.36
CA ASP A 381 -3.07 7.09 5.10
C ASP A 381 -3.21 6.72 3.61
N ILE A 382 -3.50 5.45 3.31
CA ILE A 382 -3.75 4.96 1.93
C ILE A 382 -5.00 4.08 1.88
N HIS A 383 -6.01 4.52 1.15
CA HIS A 383 -7.26 3.77 0.96
C HIS A 383 -7.87 3.99 -0.43
N GLY A 384 -8.71 3.05 -0.90
CA GLY A 384 -9.22 3.03 -2.28
C GLY A 384 -10.05 4.25 -2.72
N LYS A 385 -10.70 4.94 -1.76
CA LYS A 385 -11.44 6.20 -2.04
C LYS A 385 -10.56 7.44 -2.27
N GLN A 386 -9.23 7.36 -2.10
CA GLN A 386 -8.34 8.50 -2.38
C GLN A 386 -8.06 8.67 -3.88
N LYS A 387 -7.78 9.92 -4.31
CA LYS A 387 -7.27 10.21 -5.65
C LYS A 387 -5.91 9.52 -5.86
N GLN A 388 -5.67 9.00 -7.07
CA GLN A 388 -4.46 8.24 -7.37
C GLN A 388 -3.18 8.99 -7.01
N ASN A 389 -3.06 10.27 -7.40
CA ASN A 389 -1.84 11.04 -7.17
C ASN A 389 -1.51 11.11 -5.67
N LYS A 390 -2.52 11.27 -4.79
CA LYS A 390 -2.29 11.19 -3.33
C LYS A 390 -1.78 9.81 -2.93
N ARG A 391 -2.44 8.73 -3.34
CA ARG A 391 -2.02 7.35 -3.04
C ARG A 391 -0.56 7.10 -3.45
N THR A 392 -0.19 7.50 -4.67
CA THR A 392 1.15 7.33 -5.23
C THR A 392 2.19 8.18 -4.50
N THR A 393 1.91 9.46 -4.22
CA THR A 393 2.82 10.33 -3.44
C THR A 393 3.02 9.80 -2.02
N THR A 394 1.93 9.47 -1.31
CA THR A 394 1.97 8.93 0.06
C THR A 394 2.68 7.57 0.11
N PHE A 395 2.53 6.74 -0.92
CA PHE A 395 3.24 5.46 -1.04
C PHE A 395 4.76 5.67 -1.16
N PHE A 396 5.22 6.50 -2.10
CA PHE A 396 6.66 6.78 -2.24
C PHE A 396 7.24 7.50 -1.02
N GLN A 397 6.48 8.40 -0.40
CA GLN A 397 6.85 9.04 0.87
C GLN A 397 7.09 7.99 1.97
N PHE A 398 6.21 6.99 2.11
CA PHE A 398 6.40 5.92 3.10
C PHE A 398 7.53 4.96 2.73
N CYS A 399 7.72 4.64 1.44
CA CYS A 399 8.82 3.77 1.01
C CYS A 399 10.17 4.40 1.31
N ASN A 400 10.35 5.68 0.98
CA ASN A 400 11.58 6.44 1.18
C ASN A 400 11.81 6.83 2.64
N ALA A 401 10.79 6.80 3.50
CA ALA A 401 10.94 7.07 4.92
C ALA A 401 11.64 5.90 5.65
N LYS A 402 12.64 6.24 6.48
CA LYS A 402 13.31 5.31 7.39
C LYS A 402 12.37 4.87 8.53
N THR A 403 11.51 5.76 9.00
CA THR A 403 10.56 5.55 10.10
C THR A 403 9.21 6.17 9.77
N GLY A 404 8.12 5.64 10.33
CA GLY A 404 6.79 6.22 10.15
C GLY A 404 5.68 5.18 10.27
N ILE A 405 4.43 5.67 10.34
CA ILE A 405 3.25 4.82 10.46
C ILE A 405 2.37 5.01 9.22
N LEU A 406 2.02 3.91 8.56
CA LEU A 406 1.08 3.88 7.44
C LEU A 406 -0.21 3.14 7.83
N LEU A 407 -1.33 3.84 7.80
CA LEU A 407 -2.67 3.27 7.93
C LEU A 407 -3.21 2.92 6.55
N CYS A 408 -3.69 1.69 6.36
CA CYS A 408 -4.15 1.26 5.05
C CYS A 408 -5.24 0.19 5.08
N THR A 409 -5.97 0.05 3.97
CA THR A 409 -6.76 -1.14 3.68
C THR A 409 -5.94 -2.13 2.83
N ASP A 410 -6.53 -3.28 2.49
CA ASP A 410 -5.96 -4.31 1.60
C ASP A 410 -5.52 -3.85 0.20
N VAL A 411 -5.85 -2.60 -0.15
CA VAL A 411 -5.32 -1.85 -1.29
C VAL A 411 -3.80 -1.67 -1.20
N ALA A 412 -3.20 -1.66 0.00
CA ALA A 412 -1.76 -1.59 0.20
C ALA A 412 -1.11 -2.94 0.60
N ALA A 413 -1.91 -4.00 0.79
CA ALA A 413 -1.44 -5.30 1.26
C ALA A 413 -0.79 -6.18 0.18
N ARG A 414 -0.92 -5.83 -1.10
CA ARG A 414 -0.60 -6.71 -2.24
C ARG A 414 0.17 -5.97 -3.32
N GLY A 415 1.10 -6.65 -3.97
CA GLY A 415 1.92 -6.07 -5.04
C GLY A 415 2.81 -4.86 -4.68
N LEU A 416 2.84 -4.42 -3.42
CA LEU A 416 3.71 -3.32 -2.99
C LEU A 416 4.96 -3.83 -2.30
N ASP A 417 6.12 -3.53 -2.87
CA ASP A 417 7.41 -3.64 -2.21
C ASP A 417 7.68 -2.39 -1.37
N ILE A 418 7.60 -2.59 -0.06
CA ILE A 418 7.86 -1.58 0.95
C ILE A 418 9.07 -2.11 1.71
N PRO A 419 10.27 -1.53 1.49
CA PRO A 419 11.48 -2.03 2.14
C PRO A 419 11.45 -1.76 3.65
N ALA A 420 11.96 -2.74 4.39
CA ALA A 420 12.26 -2.67 5.83
C ALA A 420 11.11 -2.18 6.73
N VAL A 421 9.92 -2.78 6.62
CA VAL A 421 8.83 -2.57 7.60
C VAL A 421 9.09 -3.40 8.85
N ASP A 422 9.20 -2.79 10.03
CA ASP A 422 9.44 -3.49 11.30
C ASP A 422 8.21 -4.29 11.77
N TRP A 423 7.03 -3.68 11.64
CA TRP A 423 5.78 -4.20 12.20
C TRP A 423 4.60 -4.13 11.23
N ILE A 424 3.91 -5.26 11.09
CA ILE A 424 2.59 -5.36 10.46
C ILE A 424 1.53 -5.58 11.53
N ILE A 425 0.71 -4.58 11.76
CA ILE A 425 -0.43 -4.64 12.68
C ILE A 425 -1.70 -4.87 11.87
N GLN A 426 -2.43 -5.93 12.18
CA GLN A 426 -3.75 -6.19 11.61
C GLN A 426 -4.77 -5.82 12.69
N PHE A 427 -5.28 -4.59 12.62
CA PHE A 427 -6.24 -4.05 13.58
C PHE A 427 -7.62 -4.68 13.41
N ASP A 428 -7.99 -4.95 12.17
CA ASP A 428 -9.11 -5.81 11.81
C ASP A 428 -8.57 -7.09 11.14
N PRO A 429 -9.06 -8.29 11.51
CA PRO A 429 -8.70 -9.52 10.81
C PRO A 429 -9.11 -9.47 9.32
N PRO A 430 -8.35 -10.14 8.44
CA PRO A 430 -8.74 -10.29 7.03
C PRO A 430 -9.91 -11.26 6.86
N ASP A 431 -10.56 -11.24 5.70
CA ASP A 431 -11.64 -12.20 5.41
C ASP A 431 -11.11 -13.61 5.06
N ASP A 432 -9.87 -13.69 4.58
CA ASP A 432 -9.24 -14.92 4.08
C ASP A 432 -7.82 -15.09 4.66
N PRO A 433 -7.44 -16.28 5.17
CA PRO A 433 -6.04 -16.61 5.49
C PRO A 433 -5.02 -16.28 4.39
N ARG A 434 -5.40 -16.35 3.11
CA ARG A 434 -4.52 -15.91 2.00
C ARG A 434 -4.25 -14.41 2.05
N GLU A 435 -5.22 -13.60 2.46
CA GLU A 435 -5.03 -12.15 2.65
C GLU A 435 -4.14 -11.85 3.87
N TYR A 436 -4.27 -12.62 4.96
CA TYR A 436 -3.33 -12.58 6.08
C TYR A 436 -1.87 -12.74 5.59
N ILE A 437 -1.60 -13.80 4.81
CA ILE A 437 -0.26 -14.10 4.28
C ILE A 437 0.27 -12.93 3.43
N HIS A 438 -0.58 -12.32 2.59
CA HIS A 438 -0.19 -11.17 1.77
C HIS A 438 0.13 -9.91 2.58
N ARG A 439 -0.66 -9.62 3.63
CA ARG A 439 -0.47 -8.49 4.56
C ARG A 439 0.86 -8.63 5.30
N VAL A 440 1.13 -9.80 5.90
CA VAL A 440 2.39 -10.01 6.64
C VAL A 440 3.60 -10.13 5.72
N GLY A 441 3.41 -10.58 4.47
CA GLY A 441 4.42 -10.54 3.41
C GLY A 441 4.87 -9.13 2.97
N ARG A 442 4.49 -8.05 3.68
CA ARG A 442 5.08 -6.70 3.54
C ARG A 442 6.28 -6.46 4.47
N THR A 443 6.49 -7.28 5.50
CA THR A 443 7.70 -7.29 6.34
C THR A 443 8.57 -8.52 6.02
N ALA A 444 9.72 -8.67 6.69
CA ALA A 444 10.62 -9.82 6.56
C ALA A 444 11.00 -10.15 5.09
N ARG A 445 11.38 -9.12 4.32
CA ARG A 445 11.69 -9.20 2.89
C ARG A 445 13.20 -9.28 2.62
N GLY A 446 13.58 -10.12 1.65
CA GLY A 446 14.99 -10.40 1.33
C GLY A 446 15.68 -11.23 2.42
N ALA A 447 16.87 -11.76 2.11
CA ALA A 447 17.54 -12.75 2.97
C ALA A 447 17.93 -12.26 4.37
N LYS A 448 18.18 -10.94 4.55
CA LYS A 448 18.50 -10.34 5.86
C LYS A 448 17.29 -9.66 6.52
N GLY A 449 16.10 -9.74 5.92
CA GLY A 449 14.90 -9.07 6.42
C GLY A 449 14.27 -9.78 7.62
N LYS A 450 14.32 -9.14 8.80
CA LYS A 450 13.53 -9.53 9.98
C LYS A 450 12.21 -8.76 10.01
N GLY A 451 11.21 -9.30 10.70
CA GLY A 451 9.88 -8.70 10.74
C GLY A 451 8.99 -9.24 11.84
N LYS A 452 8.04 -8.42 12.31
CA LYS A 452 7.04 -8.83 13.31
C LYS A 452 5.62 -8.55 12.83
N ALA A 453 4.70 -9.47 13.05
CA ALA A 453 3.28 -9.31 12.77
C ALA A 453 2.42 -9.54 14.02
N LEU A 454 1.45 -8.64 14.24
CA LEU A 454 0.46 -8.72 15.31
C LEU A 454 -0.95 -8.71 14.73
N LEU A 455 -1.74 -9.73 15.03
CA LEU A 455 -3.16 -9.80 14.73
C LEU A 455 -3.98 -9.43 15.97
N MET A 456 -4.79 -8.38 15.89
CA MET A 456 -5.77 -8.07 16.95
C MET A 456 -7.06 -8.83 16.66
N LEU A 457 -7.55 -9.57 17.67
CA LEU A 457 -8.80 -10.32 17.60
C LEU A 457 -9.74 -9.90 18.73
N LEU A 458 -11.03 -9.78 18.43
CA LEU A 458 -12.08 -9.79 19.44
C LEU A 458 -12.26 -11.22 19.99
N PRO A 459 -12.81 -11.42 21.21
CA PRO A 459 -13.05 -12.76 21.76
C PRO A 459 -13.86 -13.68 20.84
N ASP A 460 -14.89 -13.17 20.17
CA ASP A 460 -15.71 -13.92 19.20
C ASP A 460 -14.96 -14.29 17.91
N GLU A 461 -13.88 -13.58 17.57
CA GLU A 461 -13.11 -13.78 16.34
C GLU A 461 -12.07 -14.92 16.46
N LEU A 462 -11.87 -15.48 17.65
CA LEU A 462 -10.91 -16.57 17.94
C LEU A 462 -11.07 -17.80 17.02
N GLY A 463 -12.27 -18.04 16.49
CA GLY A 463 -12.50 -19.10 15.50
C GLY A 463 -11.64 -18.97 14.24
N PHE A 464 -11.21 -17.76 13.88
CA PHE A 464 -10.37 -17.48 12.72
C PHE A 464 -8.98 -18.14 12.82
N LEU A 465 -8.44 -18.32 14.04
CA LEU A 465 -7.16 -19.00 14.27
C LEU A 465 -7.15 -20.44 13.71
N LYS A 466 -8.31 -21.12 13.68
CA LYS A 466 -8.44 -22.46 13.09
C LYS A 466 -8.19 -22.46 11.58
N TYR A 467 -8.66 -21.43 10.88
CA TYR A 467 -8.48 -21.25 9.44
C TYR A 467 -7.04 -20.86 9.09
N LEU A 468 -6.40 -20.03 9.93
CA LEU A 468 -4.96 -19.73 9.83
C LEU A 468 -4.11 -21.00 10.03
N LYS A 469 -4.39 -21.79 11.07
CA LYS A 469 -3.69 -23.06 11.33
C LYS A 469 -3.85 -24.07 10.17
N ALA A 470 -5.06 -24.19 9.61
CA ALA A 470 -5.32 -25.01 8.42
C ALA A 470 -4.54 -24.51 7.18
N SER A 471 -4.26 -23.21 7.11
CA SER A 471 -3.46 -22.57 6.05
C SER A 471 -1.95 -22.56 6.36
N LYS A 472 -1.48 -23.44 7.26
CA LYS A 472 -0.07 -23.53 7.71
C LYS A 472 0.48 -22.21 8.29
N VAL A 473 -0.37 -21.39 8.92
CA VAL A 473 0.04 -20.20 9.67
C VAL A 473 -0.07 -20.49 11.17
N ALA A 474 1.07 -20.57 11.84
CA ALA A 474 1.14 -20.70 13.30
C ALA A 474 1.37 -19.32 13.93
N LEU A 475 0.55 -18.96 14.91
CA LEU A 475 0.64 -17.71 15.66
C LEU A 475 0.83 -18.00 17.14
N ASN A 476 1.71 -17.23 17.80
CA ASN A 476 1.85 -17.25 19.25
C ASN A 476 0.87 -16.25 19.88
N GLU A 477 0.37 -16.51 21.08
CA GLU A 477 -0.42 -15.54 21.83
C GLU A 477 0.50 -14.51 22.51
N TYR A 478 0.16 -13.23 22.40
CA TYR A 478 0.84 -12.15 23.11
C TYR A 478 -0.09 -11.55 24.16
N GLU A 479 0.25 -11.73 25.42
CA GLU A 479 -0.41 -11.03 26.52
C GLU A 479 0.08 -9.57 26.60
N PHE A 480 -0.85 -8.63 26.51
CA PHE A 480 -0.57 -7.21 26.75
C PHE A 480 -1.10 -6.82 28.14
N PRO A 481 -0.23 -6.49 29.11
CA PRO A 481 -0.67 -6.13 30.45
C PRO A 481 -1.51 -4.86 30.42
N VAL A 482 -2.76 -4.97 30.90
CA VAL A 482 -3.76 -3.89 30.87
C VAL A 482 -3.26 -2.61 31.56
N SER A 483 -2.43 -2.74 32.59
CA SER A 483 -1.76 -1.63 33.29
C SER A 483 -0.84 -0.77 32.41
N LYS A 484 -0.38 -1.29 31.26
CA LYS A 484 0.48 -0.55 30.30
C LYS A 484 -0.31 0.10 29.17
N ILE A 485 -1.63 -0.03 29.13
CA ILE A 485 -2.53 0.60 28.15
C ILE A 485 -2.79 2.06 28.58
N ALA A 486 -2.65 3.00 27.66
CA ALA A 486 -2.89 4.41 27.94
C ALA A 486 -4.38 4.69 28.22
N ASN A 487 -4.69 5.22 29.40
CA ASN A 487 -6.04 5.61 29.80
C ASN A 487 -6.43 6.98 29.18
N VAL A 488 -6.66 6.99 27.86
CA VAL A 488 -7.01 8.18 27.07
C VAL A 488 -8.45 8.19 26.55
N GLU A 489 -9.27 7.17 26.87
CA GLU A 489 -10.65 7.01 26.38
C GLU A 489 -11.51 8.26 26.58
N SER A 490 -11.52 8.81 27.80
CA SER A 490 -12.33 9.98 28.13
C SER A 490 -11.86 11.28 27.45
N GLN A 491 -10.57 11.39 27.12
CA GLN A 491 -10.01 12.52 26.39
C GLN A 491 -10.35 12.41 24.89
N LEU A 492 -10.20 11.22 24.32
CA LEU A 492 -10.54 10.92 22.93
C LEU A 492 -12.03 11.14 22.65
N MET A 493 -12.93 10.68 23.53
CA MET A 493 -14.37 10.91 23.38
C MET A 493 -14.71 12.40 23.38
N LYS A 494 -14.22 13.16 24.37
CA LYS A 494 -14.43 14.61 24.44
C LYS A 494 -13.87 15.35 23.23
N LEU A 495 -12.74 14.88 22.69
CA LEU A 495 -12.14 15.43 21.48
C LEU A 495 -13.00 15.15 20.24
N VAL A 496 -13.40 13.90 20.03
CA VAL A 496 -14.23 13.50 18.88
C VAL A 496 -15.59 14.20 18.94
N GLU A 497 -16.20 14.31 20.10
CA GLU A 497 -17.49 15.00 20.30
C GLU A 497 -17.42 16.51 19.98
N LYS A 498 -16.41 17.21 20.53
CA LYS A 498 -16.23 18.66 20.29
C LYS A 498 -15.85 19.00 18.86
N THR A 499 -15.05 18.16 18.21
CA THR A 499 -14.53 18.43 16.87
C THR A 499 -15.49 17.92 15.79
N TYR A 500 -16.36 18.80 15.28
CA TYR A 500 -17.44 18.45 14.34
C TYR A 500 -17.02 17.51 13.18
N TYR A 501 -15.87 17.78 12.53
CA TYR A 501 -15.42 16.96 11.40
C TYR A 501 -14.95 15.57 11.85
N LEU A 502 -14.27 15.45 13.00
CA LEU A 502 -13.92 14.16 13.60
C LEU A 502 -15.18 13.39 14.04
N HIS A 503 -16.15 14.06 14.67
CA HIS A 503 -17.42 13.43 15.06
C HIS A 503 -18.16 12.81 13.86
N LYS A 504 -18.20 13.54 12.74
CA LYS A 504 -18.80 13.05 11.48
C LYS A 504 -17.99 11.89 10.90
N SER A 505 -16.67 12.03 10.82
CA SER A 505 -15.74 11.01 10.33
C SER A 505 -15.83 9.72 11.16
N ALA A 506 -15.96 9.83 12.49
CA ALA A 506 -16.18 8.71 13.42
C ALA A 506 -17.49 7.95 13.13
N LYS A 507 -18.59 8.66 12.86
CA LYS A 507 -19.88 8.03 12.50
C LYS A 507 -19.80 7.29 11.17
N ASP A 508 -19.15 7.89 10.17
CA ASP A 508 -18.92 7.26 8.86
C ASP A 508 -17.95 6.08 8.94
N ALA A 509 -16.98 6.12 9.87
CA ALA A 509 -16.04 5.05 10.18
C ALA A 509 -16.70 3.88 10.91
N TYR A 510 -17.46 4.14 11.97
CA TYR A 510 -18.27 3.14 12.68
C TYR A 510 -19.22 2.42 11.73
N ARG A 511 -19.98 3.17 10.90
CA ARG A 511 -20.84 2.58 9.86
C ARG A 511 -20.03 1.77 8.84
N GLY A 512 -18.89 2.30 8.40
CA GLY A 512 -18.00 1.65 7.45
C GLY A 512 -17.38 0.35 7.98
N TYR A 513 -17.10 0.27 9.27
CA TYR A 513 -16.62 -0.92 9.97
C TYR A 513 -17.71 -1.98 10.09
N LEU A 514 -18.91 -1.63 10.59
CA LEU A 514 -20.01 -2.58 10.69
C LEU A 514 -20.43 -3.17 9.34
N LEU A 515 -20.40 -2.37 8.27
CA LEU A 515 -20.67 -2.86 6.91
C LEU A 515 -19.56 -3.78 6.38
N ALA A 516 -18.30 -3.50 6.70
CA ALA A 516 -17.19 -4.39 6.36
C ALA A 516 -17.31 -5.71 7.12
N TYR A 517 -17.49 -5.67 8.44
CA TYR A 517 -17.74 -6.84 9.29
C TYR A 517 -18.93 -7.67 8.78
N ALA A 518 -20.05 -7.01 8.45
CA ALA A 518 -21.23 -7.63 7.85
C ALA A 518 -20.98 -8.27 6.47
N SER A 519 -19.91 -7.89 5.77
CA SER A 519 -19.57 -8.44 4.45
C SER A 519 -18.72 -9.72 4.50
N HIS A 520 -17.94 -9.97 5.57
CA HIS A 520 -17.05 -11.13 5.71
C HIS A 520 -17.69 -12.46 5.32
N SER A 521 -16.98 -13.28 4.55
CA SER A 521 -17.40 -14.62 4.12
C SER A 521 -17.70 -15.57 5.30
N LEU A 522 -16.88 -15.55 6.36
CA LEU A 522 -16.97 -16.46 7.51
C LEU A 522 -18.02 -16.00 8.54
N LYS A 523 -19.30 -15.98 8.15
CA LYS A 523 -20.45 -15.53 8.99
C LYS A 523 -20.58 -16.21 10.35
N GLY A 524 -20.06 -17.43 10.50
CA GLY A 524 -20.08 -18.17 11.78
C GLY A 524 -19.08 -17.67 12.82
N ILE A 525 -18.10 -16.84 12.40
CA ILE A 525 -17.11 -16.17 13.26
C ILE A 525 -17.43 -14.68 13.29
N PHE A 526 -17.51 -14.04 12.11
CA PHE A 526 -17.78 -12.62 11.97
C PHE A 526 -19.29 -12.33 11.97
N ASP A 527 -19.94 -12.65 13.10
CA ASP A 527 -21.37 -12.43 13.31
C ASP A 527 -21.64 -11.03 13.89
N VAL A 528 -22.20 -10.14 13.07
CA VAL A 528 -22.56 -8.76 13.48
C VAL A 528 -23.58 -8.75 14.62
N GLY A 529 -24.40 -9.81 14.75
CA GLY A 529 -25.42 -9.92 15.80
C GLY A 529 -24.84 -10.20 17.20
N ARG A 530 -23.59 -10.64 17.29
CA ARG A 530 -22.86 -10.87 18.56
C ARG A 530 -21.94 -9.72 18.96
N LEU A 531 -21.67 -8.82 18.01
CA LEU A 531 -20.73 -7.73 18.20
C LEU A 531 -21.22 -6.74 19.27
N ASP A 532 -20.36 -6.44 20.25
CA ASP A 532 -20.63 -5.36 21.21
C ASP A 532 -20.61 -3.99 20.50
N LEU A 533 -21.79 -3.54 20.06
CA LEU A 533 -21.97 -2.25 19.40
C LEU A 533 -21.57 -1.06 20.28
N GLN A 534 -21.70 -1.18 21.62
CA GLN A 534 -21.33 -0.12 22.55
C GLN A 534 -19.80 -0.02 22.65
N GLY A 535 -19.09 -1.13 22.87
CA GLY A 535 -17.63 -1.17 22.85
C GLY A 535 -17.03 -0.78 21.51
N VAL A 536 -17.63 -1.20 20.39
CA VAL A 536 -17.22 -0.74 19.05
C VAL A 536 -17.43 0.76 18.91
N ALA A 537 -18.55 1.34 19.36
CA ALA A 537 -18.75 2.79 19.33
C ALA A 537 -17.68 3.54 20.15
N LYS A 538 -17.34 3.05 21.35
CA LYS A 538 -16.26 3.60 22.18
C LYS A 538 -14.90 3.59 21.46
N SER A 539 -14.60 2.54 20.68
CA SER A 539 -13.35 2.44 19.91
C SER A 539 -13.19 3.57 18.87
N PHE A 540 -14.30 4.09 18.33
CA PHE A 540 -14.34 5.25 17.45
C PHE A 540 -14.52 6.60 18.20
N GLY A 541 -14.39 6.60 19.52
CA GLY A 541 -14.58 7.80 20.35
C GLY A 541 -16.03 8.26 20.48
N LEU A 542 -17.00 7.39 20.20
CA LEU A 542 -18.44 7.71 20.28
C LEU A 542 -19.03 7.20 21.59
N GLN A 543 -19.64 8.09 22.37
CA GLN A 543 -20.29 7.74 23.64
C GLN A 543 -21.55 6.87 23.44
N VAL A 544 -22.28 7.08 22.34
CA VAL A 544 -23.52 6.35 22.02
C VAL A 544 -23.41 5.78 20.60
N PRO A 545 -23.72 4.48 20.38
CA PRO A 545 -23.68 3.85 19.07
C PRO A 545 -24.65 4.52 18.08
N PRO A 546 -24.16 5.01 16.93
CA PRO A 546 -25.03 5.53 15.86
C PRO A 546 -25.98 4.45 15.32
N LYS A 547 -27.21 4.84 15.01
CA LYS A 547 -28.16 3.96 14.29
C LYS A 547 -27.63 3.67 12.88
N VAL A 548 -27.37 2.40 12.58
CA VAL A 548 -26.91 1.93 11.25
C VAL A 548 -27.90 0.92 10.69
N THR A 549 -28.33 1.13 9.45
CA THR A 549 -29.10 0.13 8.70
C THR A 549 -28.15 -0.92 8.14
N LEU A 550 -28.22 -2.13 8.69
CA LEU A 550 -27.41 -3.28 8.29
C LEU A 550 -28.23 -4.21 7.37
N PRO A 551 -27.64 -4.73 6.27
CA PRO A 551 -28.29 -5.72 5.41
C PRO A 551 -28.21 -7.12 6.05
N VAL A 552 -28.88 -7.31 7.19
CA VAL A 552 -28.94 -8.61 7.88
C VAL A 552 -29.92 -9.52 7.15
N LYS A 553 -29.40 -10.54 6.45
CA LYS A 553 -30.21 -11.69 6.04
C LYS A 553 -30.50 -12.54 7.28
N THR A 554 -31.63 -12.29 7.93
CA THR A 554 -32.12 -13.13 9.02
C THR A 554 -32.56 -14.48 8.46
N ASN A 555 -31.72 -15.52 8.60
CA ASN A 555 -32.19 -16.90 8.47
C ASN A 555 -33.22 -17.13 9.59
N GLY A 556 -34.45 -17.45 9.20
CA GLY A 556 -35.60 -17.29 10.08
C GLY A 556 -35.66 -18.30 11.23
N LYS A 557 -35.85 -17.79 12.46
CA LYS A 557 -36.66 -18.41 13.51
C LYS A 557 -37.43 -17.31 14.25
N THR A 558 -38.76 -17.32 14.09
CA THR A 558 -39.69 -16.38 14.74
C THR A 558 -39.86 -16.69 16.23
N GLY A 559 -38.90 -16.26 17.04
CA GLY A 559 -39.05 -16.24 18.49
C GLY A 559 -40.07 -15.19 18.92
N LYS A 560 -41.28 -15.63 19.31
CA LYS A 560 -42.28 -14.77 19.95
C LYS A 560 -41.70 -14.13 21.23
N ARG A 561 -41.37 -12.84 21.19
CA ARG A 561 -41.33 -12.01 22.41
C ARG A 561 -42.69 -11.35 22.58
N LYS A 562 -43.36 -11.64 23.71
CA LYS A 562 -44.60 -10.95 24.12
C LYS A 562 -44.29 -9.46 24.28
N GLY A 563 -45.02 -8.60 23.59
CA GLY A 563 -45.04 -7.18 23.90
C GLY A 563 -45.89 -6.94 25.15
N THR A 564 -45.31 -6.32 26.16
CA THR A 564 -46.07 -5.67 27.25
C THR A 564 -46.62 -4.36 26.72
N SER A 565 -47.95 -4.17 26.77
CA SER A 565 -48.56 -2.88 26.45
C SER A 565 -48.12 -1.82 27.45
N PHE A 566 -47.93 -0.60 26.96
CA PHE A 566 -48.24 0.62 27.70
C PHE A 566 -48.89 1.59 26.71
N ASP A 567 -50.22 1.66 26.78
CA ASP A 567 -51.02 2.68 26.12
C ASP A 567 -50.78 4.03 26.81
N ASN A 568 -50.62 5.10 26.01
CA ASN A 568 -51.19 6.39 26.39
C ASN A 568 -51.57 7.20 25.14
N ASP A 569 -52.61 8.01 25.29
CA ASP A 569 -53.46 8.55 24.25
C ASP A 569 -52.92 9.85 23.60
N GLY A 570 -53.45 10.20 22.42
CA GLY A 570 -53.00 11.33 21.61
C GLY A 570 -53.68 11.42 20.25
N SER A 571 -55.01 11.43 20.22
CA SER A 571 -55.81 11.42 18.98
C SER A 571 -55.48 12.56 17.98
N SER A 572 -55.34 12.23 16.69
CA SER A 572 -55.93 13.05 15.60
C SER A 572 -55.88 12.39 14.20
N ARG A 573 -57.09 12.23 13.63
CA ARG A 573 -57.45 12.13 12.19
C ARG A 573 -56.63 11.22 11.26
N GLY A 574 -57.28 10.16 10.78
CA GLY A 574 -56.68 9.15 9.91
C GLY A 574 -56.61 9.53 8.42
N GLY A 575 -55.70 8.84 7.72
CA GLY A 575 -55.62 8.77 6.26
C GLY A 575 -54.98 7.44 5.84
N LYS A 576 -55.79 6.50 5.33
CA LYS A 576 -55.30 5.20 4.82
C LYS A 576 -54.59 5.40 3.48
N PHE A 577 -53.27 5.53 3.48
CA PHE A 577 -52.47 5.36 2.25
C PHE A 577 -52.29 3.86 1.94
N GLN A 578 -53.09 3.34 1.00
CA GLN A 578 -52.81 2.05 0.38
C GLN A 578 -51.51 2.13 -0.42
N ARG A 579 -50.54 1.26 -0.12
CA ARG A 579 -49.38 1.04 -1.01
C ARG A 579 -49.83 0.23 -2.22
N SER A 580 -49.82 0.84 -3.40
CA SER A 580 -49.99 0.11 -4.66
C SER A 580 -48.79 -0.79 -4.94
N GLY A 581 -49.05 -2.04 -5.31
CA GLY A 581 -48.02 -3.06 -5.52
C GLY A 581 -47.40 -2.99 -6.92
N HIS A 582 -46.30 -2.24 -7.07
CA HIS A 582 -45.44 -2.30 -8.26
C HIS A 582 -43.99 -2.60 -7.83
N ALA A 583 -43.61 -3.87 -7.90
CA ALA A 583 -42.23 -4.30 -7.74
C ALA A 583 -41.58 -4.49 -9.13
N PHE A 584 -40.49 -3.77 -9.38
CA PHE A 584 -39.62 -3.96 -10.53
C PHE A 584 -38.48 -4.93 -10.14
N SER A 585 -38.11 -5.84 -11.04
CA SER A 585 -36.96 -6.74 -10.87
C SER A 585 -36.11 -6.79 -12.15
N ALA A 586 -34.90 -7.31 -12.06
CA ALA A 586 -34.02 -7.47 -13.23
C ALA A 586 -34.67 -8.34 -14.33
N ASP A 587 -35.46 -9.33 -13.94
CA ASP A 587 -36.17 -10.26 -14.83
C ASP A 587 -37.51 -9.72 -15.33
N ASN A 588 -37.99 -8.58 -14.79
CA ASN A 588 -39.17 -7.87 -15.28
C ASN A 588 -38.96 -6.34 -15.18
N PRO A 589 -38.18 -5.75 -16.10
CA PRO A 589 -37.84 -4.33 -16.07
C PRO A 589 -39.04 -3.38 -16.30
N TYR A 590 -40.19 -3.89 -16.75
CA TYR A 590 -41.36 -3.07 -17.10
C TYR A 590 -42.60 -3.33 -16.21
N GLY A 591 -42.52 -4.25 -15.24
CA GLY A 591 -43.62 -4.59 -14.34
C GLY A 591 -44.79 -5.32 -15.02
N LYS A 592 -45.88 -5.58 -14.28
CA LYS A 592 -47.12 -6.14 -14.87
C LYS A 592 -47.94 -5.02 -15.53
N ARG A 593 -48.10 -5.07 -16.85
CA ARG A 593 -49.06 -4.24 -17.59
C ARG A 593 -50.50 -4.64 -17.24
N ALA A 594 -51.38 -3.66 -17.05
CA ALA A 594 -52.82 -3.89 -17.02
C ALA A 594 -53.34 -4.12 -18.45
N ALA A 595 -54.44 -4.88 -18.59
CA ALA A 595 -54.97 -5.38 -19.87
C ALA A 595 -55.46 -4.31 -20.88
N GLY A 596 -55.29 -3.02 -20.60
CA GLY A 596 -55.70 -1.90 -21.46
C GLY A 596 -54.62 -0.87 -21.78
N ASP A 597 -53.35 -1.05 -21.37
CA ASP A 597 -52.31 -0.04 -21.62
C ASP A 597 -51.77 -0.12 -23.07
N LYS A 598 -52.24 0.81 -23.92
CA LYS A 598 -51.91 0.89 -25.36
C LYS A 598 -50.69 1.75 -25.70
N ARG A 599 -49.91 2.22 -24.71
CA ARG A 599 -48.76 3.10 -24.97
C ARG A 599 -47.57 2.34 -25.54
N GLN A 600 -47.22 2.64 -26.79
CA GLN A 600 -45.95 2.25 -27.40
C GLN A 600 -44.85 3.21 -26.93
N PHE A 601 -43.69 2.68 -26.57
CA PHE A 601 -42.47 3.46 -26.40
C PHE A 601 -41.67 3.34 -27.71
N ALA A 602 -41.17 4.47 -28.21
CA ALA A 602 -40.38 4.51 -29.44
C ALA A 602 -39.00 3.82 -29.25
N HIS A 603 -38.44 3.36 -30.36
CA HIS A 603 -37.20 2.59 -30.45
C HIS A 603 -35.94 3.38 -30.05
#